data_AF-A0A6V8NWB1-F1
#
_entry.id   AF-A0A6V8NWB1-F1
#
_cell.length_a   1.000
_cell.length_b   1.000
_cell.length_c   1.000
_cell.angle_alpha   90.00
_cell.angle_beta   90.00
_cell.angle_gamma   90.00
#
_symmetry.space_group_name_H-M   'P 1'
#
loop_
_entity.id
_entity.type
_entity.pdbx_description
1 polymer ?
#
loop_
_entity_poly.entity_id
_entity_poly.type
_entity_poly.pdbx_seq_one_letter_code
_entity_poly.pdbx_strand_id
1 'polypeptide(L)'
;RGLVWSRSAWAGSQKYPVHWGGDPQTDFPSLACTLRGGLSLGLSGIPFWSHDIGGFAGPRPSPKLYIRWAQFGLLSSHARCHGITPREPWEYGEEALSIFRFYAKLRYRLIPYLYSYAHVASKTGLPLMRAMVFRVPR
;
A
#
# COMPACT_ATOMS: atom_id res chain seq x y z
N ARG A 1 -11.53 -7.94 17.13
CA ARG A 1 -10.09 -7.99 16.80
C ARG A 1 -9.56 -6.56 16.73
N GLY A 2 -8.33 -6.30 17.15
CA GLY A 2 -7.72 -4.96 17.07
C GLY A 2 -7.13 -4.68 15.68
N LEU A 3 -7.01 -3.39 15.34
CA LEU A 3 -6.27 -2.90 14.17
C LEU A 3 -5.16 -1.97 14.69
N VAL A 4 -3.90 -2.32 14.40
CA VAL A 4 -2.72 -1.56 14.81
C VAL A 4 -1.81 -1.39 13.60
N TRP A 5 -1.29 -0.18 13.44
CA TRP A 5 -0.31 0.17 12.42
C TRP A 5 1.06 0.28 13.07
N SER A 6 2.01 -0.56 12.64
CA SER A 6 3.38 -0.54 13.16
C SER A 6 4.37 -0.05 12.09
N ARG A 7 5.30 0.80 12.51
CA ARG A 7 6.44 1.22 11.67
C ARG A 7 7.58 0.23 11.76
N SER A 8 7.83 -0.27 12.96
CA SER A 8 8.90 -1.20 13.26
C SER A 8 8.39 -2.64 13.21
N ALA A 9 9.25 -3.56 12.76
CA ALA A 9 8.91 -4.97 12.64
C ALA A 9 10.12 -5.85 12.98
N TRP A 10 9.81 -7.05 13.47
CA TRP A 10 10.71 -8.17 13.67
C TRP A 10 10.03 -9.49 13.28
N ALA A 11 10.77 -10.59 13.21
CA ALA A 11 10.19 -11.93 13.07
C ALA A 11 9.08 -12.15 14.12
N GLY A 12 7.89 -12.56 13.67
CA GLY A 12 6.69 -12.70 14.52
C GLY A 12 5.72 -11.52 14.44
N SER A 13 6.12 -10.39 13.85
CA SER A 13 5.27 -9.19 13.74
C SER A 13 4.08 -9.35 12.80
N GLN A 14 4.03 -10.43 11.98
CA GLN A 14 2.88 -10.80 11.17
C GLN A 14 1.63 -11.18 11.98
N LYS A 15 1.80 -11.47 13.28
CA LYS A 15 0.68 -11.68 14.22
C LYS A 15 -0.11 -10.39 14.46
N TYR A 16 0.47 -9.24 14.14
CA TYR A 16 -0.14 -7.92 14.29
C TYR A 16 -0.55 -7.33 12.93
N PRO A 17 -1.55 -6.44 12.90
CA PRO A 17 -2.44 -6.33 11.74
C PRO A 17 -1.83 -5.64 10.50
N VAL A 18 -1.04 -4.58 10.65
CA VAL A 18 -0.55 -3.81 9.48
C VAL A 18 0.82 -3.20 9.73
N HIS A 19 1.70 -3.29 8.74
CA HIS A 19 2.96 -2.57 8.68
C HIS A 19 2.98 -1.58 7.52
N TRP A 20 3.72 -0.47 7.66
CA TRP A 20 3.91 0.47 6.54
C TRP A 20 5.39 0.84 6.34
N GLY A 21 5.71 1.27 5.12
CA GLY A 21 7.09 1.54 4.69
C GLY A 21 7.82 2.74 5.32
N GLY A 22 7.26 3.38 6.35
CA GLY A 22 7.84 4.59 6.95
C GLY A 22 7.56 5.84 6.14
N ASP A 23 8.60 6.69 6.01
CA ASP A 23 8.48 8.09 5.61
C ASP A 23 9.17 8.33 4.23
N PRO A 24 8.58 7.84 3.11
CA PRO A 24 9.22 7.96 1.78
C PRO A 24 9.26 9.42 1.28
N GLN A 25 10.21 9.72 0.40
CA GLN A 25 10.23 10.99 -0.32
C GLN A 25 9.11 11.05 -1.36
N THR A 26 8.76 12.28 -1.74
CA THR A 26 7.70 12.57 -2.70
C THR A 26 8.23 12.59 -4.14
N ASP A 27 8.71 11.44 -4.62
CA ASP A 27 9.23 11.27 -5.98
C ASP A 27 8.97 9.86 -6.56
N PHE A 28 9.20 9.70 -7.87
CA PHE A 28 9.02 8.41 -8.56
C PHE A 28 10.00 7.32 -8.12
N PRO A 29 11.29 7.60 -7.89
CA PRO A 29 12.21 6.61 -7.31
C PRO A 29 11.71 6.04 -5.97
N SER A 30 11.17 6.88 -5.09
CA SER A 30 10.61 6.47 -3.80
C SER A 30 9.34 5.65 -3.94
N LEU A 31 8.48 5.95 -4.92
CA LEU A 31 7.35 5.08 -5.28
C LEU A 31 7.85 3.69 -5.71
N ALA A 32 8.88 3.62 -6.55
CA ALA A 32 9.47 2.34 -6.97
C ALA A 32 10.12 1.58 -5.80
N CYS A 33 10.82 2.29 -4.89
CA CYS A 33 11.36 1.72 -3.66
C CYS A 33 10.24 1.20 -2.75
N THR A 34 9.12 1.91 -2.64
CA THR A 34 7.95 1.52 -1.86
C THR A 34 7.38 0.19 -2.35
N LEU A 35 7.23 0.01 -3.67
CA LEU A 35 6.82 -1.27 -4.26
C LEU A 35 7.80 -2.40 -3.92
N ARG A 36 9.10 -2.18 -4.11
CA ARG A 36 10.14 -3.18 -3.79
C ARG A 36 10.12 -3.56 -2.30
N GLY A 37 10.06 -2.56 -1.42
CA GLY A 37 10.01 -2.76 0.03
C GLY A 37 8.79 -3.58 0.47
N GLY A 38 7.61 -3.31 -0.09
CA GLY A 38 6.42 -4.10 0.18
C GLY A 38 6.52 -5.56 -0.29
N LEU A 39 7.12 -5.80 -1.46
CA LEU A 39 7.35 -7.16 -1.97
C LEU A 39 8.38 -7.91 -1.10
N SER A 40 9.47 -7.25 -0.70
CA SER A 40 10.46 -7.82 0.21
C SER A 40 9.84 -8.16 1.57
N LEU A 41 9.02 -7.26 2.14
CA LEU A 41 8.33 -7.50 3.41
C LEU A 41 7.36 -8.71 3.32
N GLY A 42 6.63 -8.82 2.20
CA GLY A 42 5.77 -9.96 1.93
C GLY A 42 6.54 -11.27 1.80
N LEU A 43 7.68 -11.27 1.12
CA LEU A 43 8.58 -12.43 1.03
C LEU A 43 9.13 -12.86 2.40
N SER A 44 9.28 -11.92 3.34
CA SER A 44 9.67 -12.19 4.73
C SER A 44 8.52 -12.68 5.63
N GLY A 45 7.33 -12.95 5.08
CA GLY A 45 6.22 -13.56 5.81
C GLY A 45 5.30 -12.58 6.56
N ILE A 46 5.40 -11.28 6.27
CA ILE A 46 4.46 -10.27 6.78
C ILE A 46 3.42 -9.97 5.69
N PRO A 47 2.16 -10.41 5.85
CA PRO A 47 1.22 -10.47 4.75
C PRO A 47 0.49 -9.15 4.46
N PHE A 48 0.47 -8.25 5.45
CA PHE A 48 -0.27 -6.99 5.41
C PHE A 48 0.70 -5.83 5.40
N TRP A 49 0.63 -5.05 4.33
CA TRP A 49 1.50 -3.95 4.02
C TRP A 49 0.73 -2.74 3.48
N SER A 50 1.17 -1.55 3.90
CA SER A 50 0.69 -0.25 3.45
C SER A 50 1.86 0.69 3.16
N HIS A 51 1.53 1.84 2.58
CA HIS A 51 2.44 2.94 2.33
C HIS A 51 1.66 4.25 2.26
N ASP A 52 2.41 5.34 2.20
CA ASP A 52 1.87 6.70 2.13
C ASP A 52 1.62 7.10 0.69
N ILE A 53 0.35 7.10 0.29
CA ILE A 53 -0.06 7.46 -1.07
C ILE A 53 0.36 8.90 -1.35
N GLY A 54 1.26 9.07 -2.32
CA GLY A 54 1.82 10.35 -2.70
C GLY A 54 3.15 10.70 -2.01
N GLY A 55 3.68 9.82 -1.15
CA GLY A 55 4.91 10.07 -0.40
C GLY A 55 4.67 10.82 0.91
N PHE A 56 5.64 10.78 1.82
CA PHE A 56 5.54 11.43 3.13
C PHE A 56 6.29 12.76 3.17
N ALA A 57 7.60 12.73 2.91
CA ALA A 57 8.52 13.84 3.05
C ALA A 57 8.80 14.55 1.71
N GLY A 58 9.26 15.79 1.80
CA GLY A 58 9.61 16.61 0.65
C GLY A 58 8.45 17.51 0.17
N PRO A 59 8.58 18.08 -1.04
CA PRO A 59 7.57 18.97 -1.60
C PRO A 59 6.25 18.22 -1.83
N ARG A 60 5.17 18.98 -1.99
CA ARG A 60 3.88 18.43 -2.38
C ARG A 60 4.02 17.65 -3.71
N PRO A 61 3.42 16.44 -3.84
CA PRO A 61 3.56 15.65 -5.06
C PRO A 61 2.94 16.39 -6.25
N SER A 62 3.54 16.21 -7.43
CA SER A 62 2.83 16.59 -8.65
C SER A 62 1.55 15.76 -8.80
N PRO A 63 0.48 16.29 -9.44
CA PRO A 63 -0.72 15.51 -9.73
C PRO A 63 -0.42 14.18 -10.43
N LYS A 64 0.55 14.17 -11.36
CA LYS A 64 1.01 12.96 -12.06
C LYS A 64 1.57 11.92 -11.10
N LEU A 65 2.41 12.32 -10.14
CA LEU A 65 2.97 11.41 -9.14
C LEU A 65 1.85 10.89 -8.21
N TYR A 66 0.99 11.77 -7.71
CA TYR A 66 -0.13 11.40 -6.84
C TYR A 66 -1.05 10.38 -7.51
N ILE A 67 -1.44 10.61 -8.77
CA ILE A 67 -2.26 9.69 -9.56
C ILE A 67 -1.61 8.31 -9.61
N ARG A 68 -0.34 8.21 -10.01
CA ARG A 68 0.35 6.91 -10.11
C ARG A 68 0.46 6.20 -8.77
N TRP A 69 0.71 6.94 -7.70
CA TRP A 69 0.77 6.39 -6.37
C TRP A 69 -0.61 5.93 -5.88
N ALA A 70 -1.68 6.66 -6.17
CA ALA A 70 -3.05 6.28 -5.82
C ALA A 70 -3.51 5.00 -6.52
N GLN A 71 -3.19 4.85 -7.82
CA GLN A 71 -3.45 3.62 -8.58
C GLN A 71 -2.84 2.40 -7.90
N PHE A 72 -1.59 2.53 -7.43
CA PHE A 72 -0.89 1.48 -6.72
C PHE A 72 -1.40 1.26 -5.28
N GLY A 73 -1.56 2.33 -4.51
CA GLY A 73 -1.93 2.28 -3.09
C GLY A 73 -3.33 1.74 -2.85
N LEU A 74 -4.28 2.07 -3.73
CA LEU A 74 -5.65 1.57 -3.62
C LEU A 74 -5.76 0.08 -3.98
N LEU A 75 -4.79 -0.47 -4.71
CA LEU A 75 -4.65 -1.91 -5.00
C LEU A 75 -3.74 -2.66 -4.01
N SER A 76 -3.11 -1.96 -3.07
CA SER A 76 -2.30 -2.56 -2.00
C SER A 76 -3.19 -3.19 -0.92
N SER A 77 -2.61 -3.98 0.01
CA SER A 77 -3.42 -4.66 1.03
C SER A 77 -4.22 -3.66 1.89
N HIS A 78 -3.56 -2.59 2.32
CA HIS A 78 -4.13 -1.47 3.05
C HIS A 78 -3.77 -0.18 2.31
N ALA A 79 -4.67 0.81 2.37
CA ALA A 79 -4.51 2.07 1.66
C ALA A 79 -4.56 3.22 2.69
N ARG A 80 -3.60 4.14 2.60
CA ARG A 80 -3.50 5.32 3.47
C ARG A 80 -2.99 6.52 2.68
N CYS A 81 -3.72 7.63 2.75
CA CYS A 81 -3.24 8.93 2.29
C CYS A 81 -2.61 9.63 3.50
N HIS A 82 -1.29 9.88 3.46
CA HIS A 82 -0.55 10.49 4.56
C HIS A 82 0.71 11.18 4.04
N GLY A 83 1.16 12.21 4.75
CA GLY A 83 2.31 13.03 4.39
C GLY A 83 2.28 14.38 5.07
N ILE A 84 3.37 15.15 4.93
CA ILE A 84 3.54 16.45 5.59
C ILE A 84 2.88 17.62 4.84
N THR A 85 2.42 17.38 3.62
CA THR A 85 1.63 18.31 2.79
C THR A 85 0.26 17.69 2.50
N PRO A 86 -0.75 18.44 1.99
CA PRO A 86 -2.09 17.89 1.76
C PRO A 86 -2.09 16.59 0.94
N ARG A 87 -2.99 15.65 1.25
CA ARG A 87 -3.06 14.31 0.61
C ARG A 87 -4.46 13.95 0.15
N GLU A 88 -5.40 14.84 0.37
CA GLU A 88 -6.75 14.78 -0.10
C GLU A 88 -6.76 14.81 -1.63
N PRO A 89 -7.51 13.92 -2.31
CA PRO A 89 -7.43 13.79 -3.76
C PRO A 89 -7.91 15.02 -4.53
N TRP A 90 -8.83 15.81 -3.96
CA TRP A 90 -9.33 17.04 -4.58
C TRP A 90 -8.30 18.17 -4.65
N GLU A 91 -7.23 18.09 -3.85
CA GLU A 91 -6.13 19.03 -3.92
C GLU A 91 -5.42 18.95 -5.28
N TYR A 92 -5.41 17.79 -5.93
CA TYR A 92 -4.60 17.50 -7.12
C TYR A 92 -5.33 17.73 -8.45
N GLY A 93 -6.48 18.41 -8.42
CA GLY A 93 -7.31 18.71 -9.59
C GLY A 93 -8.30 17.60 -9.96
N GLU A 94 -9.24 17.93 -10.84
CA GLU A 94 -10.37 17.06 -11.21
C GLU A 94 -9.95 15.72 -11.83
N GLU A 95 -8.87 15.70 -12.63
CA GLU A 95 -8.35 14.46 -13.21
C GLU A 95 -7.89 13.50 -12.10
N ALA A 96 -7.10 14.00 -11.15
CA ALA A 96 -6.61 13.20 -10.03
C ALA A 96 -7.75 12.70 -9.14
N LEU A 97 -8.72 13.56 -8.84
CA LEU A 97 -9.91 13.20 -8.07
C LEU A 97 -10.74 12.13 -8.78
N SER A 98 -10.96 12.25 -10.09
CA SER A 98 -11.71 11.29 -10.90
C SER A 98 -11.04 9.91 -10.90
N ILE A 99 -9.72 9.87 -11.16
CA ILE A 99 -8.96 8.61 -11.15
C ILE A 99 -8.91 8.00 -9.76
N PHE A 100 -8.66 8.80 -8.71
CA PHE A 100 -8.69 8.33 -7.34
C PHE A 100 -10.05 7.69 -7.01
N ARG A 101 -11.15 8.37 -7.36
CA ARG A 101 -12.52 7.88 -7.14
C ARG A 101 -12.78 6.56 -7.86
N PHE A 102 -12.28 6.40 -9.09
CA PHE A 102 -12.37 5.13 -9.82
C PHE A 102 -11.69 3.99 -9.05
N TYR A 103 -10.43 4.17 -8.63
CA TYR A 103 -9.69 3.15 -7.90
C TYR A 103 -10.23 2.91 -6.50
N ALA A 104 -10.78 3.92 -5.84
CA ALA A 104 -11.45 3.78 -4.55
C ALA A 104 -12.70 2.89 -4.72
N LYS A 105 -13.57 3.19 -5.69
CA LYS A 105 -14.74 2.34 -6.01
C LYS A 105 -14.33 0.92 -6.38
N LEU A 106 -13.25 0.75 -7.15
CA LEU A 106 -12.71 -0.57 -7.48
C LEU A 106 -12.26 -1.31 -6.21
N ARG A 107 -11.50 -0.67 -5.32
CA ARG A 107 -11.08 -1.24 -4.04
C ARG A 107 -12.28 -1.69 -3.22
N TYR A 108 -13.33 -0.88 -3.11
CA TYR A 108 -14.55 -1.24 -2.38
C TYR A 108 -15.25 -2.47 -2.98
N ARG A 109 -15.31 -2.56 -4.32
CA ARG A 109 -15.80 -3.78 -5.00
C ARG A 109 -14.91 -5.01 -4.74
N LEU A 110 -13.61 -4.81 -4.52
CA LEU A 110 -12.65 -5.86 -4.21
C LEU A 110 -12.56 -6.21 -2.72
N ILE A 111 -13.32 -5.56 -1.82
CA ILE A 111 -13.28 -5.89 -0.38
C ILE A 111 -13.53 -7.38 -0.11
N PRO A 112 -14.51 -8.06 -0.74
CA PRO A 112 -14.70 -9.50 -0.54
C PRO A 112 -13.47 -10.31 -0.95
N TYR A 113 -12.80 -9.94 -2.05
CA TYR A 113 -11.56 -10.57 -2.50
C TYR A 113 -10.42 -10.32 -1.48
N LEU A 114 -10.20 -9.07 -1.07
CA LEU A 114 -9.17 -8.71 -0.10
C LEU A 114 -9.39 -9.43 1.24
N TYR A 115 -10.64 -9.53 1.69
CA TYR A 115 -10.99 -10.22 2.93
C TYR A 115 -10.76 -11.74 2.84
N SER A 116 -11.16 -12.37 1.74
CA SER A 116 -10.88 -13.79 1.50
C SER A 116 -9.38 -14.09 1.52
N TYR A 117 -8.57 -13.26 0.87
CA TYR A 117 -7.12 -13.43 0.90
C TYR A 117 -6.48 -13.03 2.23
N ALA A 118 -7.08 -12.11 3.00
CA ALA A 118 -6.69 -11.85 4.38
C ALA A 118 -6.96 -13.07 5.29
N HIS A 119 -8.06 -13.79 5.06
CA HIS A 119 -8.32 -15.06 5.74
C HIS A 119 -7.25 -16.11 5.39
N VAL A 120 -6.95 -16.31 4.11
CA VAL A 120 -5.88 -17.22 3.65
C VAL A 120 -4.55 -16.84 4.29
N ALA A 121 -4.17 -15.57 4.24
CA ALA A 121 -2.94 -15.06 4.85
C ALA A 121 -2.86 -15.36 6.36
N SER A 122 -3.98 -15.27 7.08
CA SER A 122 -4.02 -15.60 8.51
C SER A 122 -3.79 -17.09 8.82
N LYS A 123 -3.97 -17.97 7.83
CA LYS A 123 -3.80 -19.42 7.97
C LYS A 123 -2.47 -19.91 7.42
N THR A 124 -1.96 -19.29 6.36
CA THR A 124 -0.79 -19.78 5.61
C THR A 124 0.42 -18.87 5.66
N GLY A 125 0.25 -17.61 6.10
CA GLY A 125 1.31 -16.59 6.04
C GLY A 125 1.56 -16.04 4.63
N LEU A 126 0.83 -16.49 3.60
CA LEU A 126 1.01 -15.97 2.24
C LEU A 126 0.65 -14.48 2.16
N PRO A 127 1.52 -13.63 1.60
CA PRO A 127 1.21 -12.21 1.49
C PRO A 127 0.11 -11.92 0.48
N LEU A 128 -0.61 -10.81 0.69
CA LEU A 128 -1.64 -10.35 -0.25
C LEU A 128 -0.99 -9.81 -1.53
N MET A 129 0.08 -9.03 -1.39
CA MET A 129 0.91 -8.60 -2.51
C MET A 129 2.04 -9.62 -2.69
N ARG A 130 2.01 -10.37 -3.80
CA ARG A 130 2.93 -11.49 -4.04
C ARG A 130 3.95 -11.12 -5.12
N ALA A 131 5.23 -11.32 -4.80
CA ALA A 131 6.27 -11.32 -5.80
C ALA A 131 6.07 -12.48 -6.77
N MET A 132 6.38 -12.27 -8.06
CA MET A 132 6.14 -13.26 -9.11
C MET A 132 6.82 -14.62 -8.84
N VAL A 133 7.95 -14.61 -8.13
CA VAL A 133 8.68 -15.82 -7.71
C VAL A 133 7.83 -16.81 -6.90
N PHE A 134 6.77 -16.35 -6.21
CA PHE A 134 5.82 -17.25 -5.51
C PHE A 134 4.91 -18.04 -6.45
N ARG A 135 4.57 -17.49 -7.63
CA ARG A 135 3.56 -18.09 -8.52
C ARG A 135 4.18 -18.82 -9.70
N VAL A 136 5.38 -18.42 -10.10
CA VAL A 136 6.14 -19.07 -11.17
C VAL A 136 7.52 -19.43 -10.63
N PRO A 137 7.61 -20.41 -9.70
CA PRO A 137 8.90 -21.03 -9.41
C PRO A 137 9.39 -21.69 -10.72
N ARG A 138 10.66 -21.47 -11.06
CA ARG A 138 11.28 -22.15 -12.21
C ARG A 138 11.26 -23.65 -12.01
#